data_AF-A0A929SLE9-F1
#
_entry.id   AF-A0A929SLE9-F1
#
_cell.length_a   1.000
_cell.length_b   1.000
_cell.length_c   1.000
_cell.angle_alpha   90.00
_cell.angle_beta   90.00
_cell.angle_gamma   90.00
#
_symmetry.space_group_name_H-M   'P 1'
#
loop_
_entity.id
_entity.type
_entity.pdbx_description
1 polymer ?
#
loop_
_entity_poly.entity_id
_entity_poly.type
_entity_poly.pdbx_seq_one_letter_code
_entity_poly.pdbx_strand_id
1 'polypeptide(L)'
;MKKYQIYTIIALVLMTVCFTIPVLGWFGAKAKIAAGEPIAGYSYKIYDLYTSFQYKNHLMPDDVKASLQKAIEQKAEIGTPSFPIWYVALEAPNYPKDAFPDGIPVYFHVDGYGGDVHEMNTINHYIGMYPMEHGGNVERAIAPYYLLISTLCMLAFLYYDGKFNSLLMVLPTIAPLLFMGAFAGWLYWYGHN
;
A
#
# COMPACT_ATOMS: atom_id res chain seq x y z
N MET A 1 25.78 15.04 16.01
CA MET A 1 25.41 14.19 14.85
C MET A 1 25.66 14.96 13.57
N LYS A 2 26.17 14.30 12.53
CA LYS A 2 26.40 14.92 11.22
C LYS A 2 25.08 15.04 10.45
N LYS A 3 24.97 15.98 9.50
CA LYS A 3 23.73 16.25 8.74
C LYS A 3 23.14 15.00 8.09
N TYR A 4 23.99 14.17 7.45
CA TYR A 4 23.53 12.94 6.79
C TYR A 4 22.90 11.94 7.77
N GLN A 5 23.39 11.87 9.02
CA GLN A 5 22.81 10.98 10.04
C GLN A 5 21.41 11.44 10.43
N ILE A 6 21.20 12.76 10.54
CA ILE A 6 19.89 13.35 10.83
C ILE A 6 18.91 13.01 9.70
N TYR A 7 19.31 13.20 8.45
CA TYR A 7 18.46 12.85 7.30
C TYR A 7 18.15 11.35 7.24
N THR A 8 19.13 10.48 7.49
CA THR A 8 18.90 9.04 7.55
C THR A 8 17.92 8.68 8.67
N ILE A 9 18.02 9.28 9.85
CA ILE A 9 17.08 9.00 10.96
C ILE A 9 15.66 9.43 10.59
N ILE A 10 15.48 10.62 10.00
CA ILE A 10 14.16 11.08 9.54
C ILE A 10 13.59 10.10 8.52
N ALA A 11 14.37 9.75 7.49
CA ALA A 11 13.94 8.82 6.47
C ALA A 11 13.65 7.41 7.03
N LEU A 12 14.45 6.95 7.99
CA LEU A 12 14.27 5.65 8.65
C LEU A 12 12.95 5.62 9.43
N VAL A 13 12.65 6.67 10.20
CA VAL A 13 11.40 6.79 10.95
C VAL A 13 10.22 6.82 10.00
N LEU A 14 10.25 7.66 8.96
CA LEU A 14 9.18 7.75 7.97
C LEU A 14 8.94 6.42 7.26
N MET A 15 10.01 5.80 6.74
CA MET A 15 9.89 4.51 6.05
C MET A 15 9.36 3.42 6.98
N THR A 16 9.87 3.36 8.20
CA THR A 16 9.51 2.32 9.16
C THR A 16 8.06 2.45 9.62
N VAL A 17 7.64 3.65 10.00
CA VAL A 17 6.29 3.91 10.49
C VAL A 17 5.30 3.83 9.34
N CYS A 18 5.50 4.55 8.25
CA CYS A 18 4.50 4.62 7.17
C CYS A 18 4.41 3.35 6.32
N PHE A 19 5.48 2.55 6.23
CA PHE A 19 5.53 1.42 5.30
C PHE A 19 5.98 0.12 5.98
N THR A 20 7.18 0.04 6.58
CA THR A 20 7.71 -1.25 7.05
C THR A 20 6.82 -1.93 8.10
N ILE A 21 6.40 -1.22 9.14
CA ILE A 21 5.53 -1.76 10.20
C ILE A 21 4.17 -2.22 9.64
N PRO A 22 3.39 -1.38 8.94
CA PRO A 22 2.07 -1.80 8.46
C PRO A 22 2.16 -2.92 7.42
N VAL A 23 3.16 -2.89 6.51
CA VAL A 23 3.33 -3.93 5.49
C VAL A 23 3.69 -5.28 6.13
N LEU A 24 4.66 -5.31 7.05
CA LEU A 24 5.04 -6.56 7.73
C LEU A 24 3.92 -7.06 8.65
N GLY A 25 3.25 -6.16 9.36
CA GLY A 25 2.12 -6.48 10.22
C GLY A 25 0.89 -7.02 9.47
N TRP A 26 0.80 -6.74 8.18
CA TRP A 26 -0.27 -7.16 7.28
C TRP A 26 0.15 -8.29 6.32
N PHE A 27 1.41 -8.74 6.39
CA PHE A 27 1.97 -9.69 5.43
C PHE A 27 1.22 -11.04 5.48
N GLY A 28 0.65 -11.42 4.33
CA GLY A 28 -0.16 -12.63 4.19
C GLY A 28 -1.58 -12.56 4.79
N ALA A 29 -1.96 -11.45 5.44
CA ALA A 29 -3.26 -11.32 6.09
C ALA A 29 -4.43 -11.42 5.09
N LYS A 30 -4.35 -10.73 3.94
CA LYS A 30 -5.39 -10.79 2.90
C LYS A 30 -5.65 -12.22 2.40
N ALA A 31 -4.60 -12.97 2.13
CA ALA A 31 -4.71 -14.35 1.65
C ALA A 31 -5.38 -15.26 2.69
N LYS A 32 -5.01 -15.11 3.97
CA LYS A 32 -5.63 -15.85 5.08
C LYS A 32 -7.10 -15.48 5.25
N ILE A 33 -7.45 -14.20 5.22
CA ILE A 33 -8.85 -13.73 5.27
C ILE A 33 -9.66 -14.37 4.13
N ALA A 34 -9.13 -14.35 2.90
CA ALA A 34 -9.79 -14.95 1.74
C ALA A 34 -9.96 -16.49 1.87
N ALA A 35 -9.02 -17.16 2.54
CA ALA A 35 -9.09 -18.59 2.83
C ALA A 35 -9.97 -18.93 4.06
N GLY A 36 -10.49 -17.92 4.78
CA GLY A 36 -11.21 -18.13 6.04
C GLY A 36 -10.31 -18.57 7.20
N GLU A 37 -9.01 -18.35 7.09
CA GLU A 37 -8.02 -18.68 8.10
C GLU A 37 -7.83 -17.55 9.12
N PRO A 38 -7.50 -17.86 10.39
CA PRO A 38 -7.22 -16.85 11.40
C PRO A 38 -5.94 -16.06 11.07
N ILE A 39 -6.01 -14.74 11.19
CA ILE A 39 -4.85 -13.84 11.14
C ILE A 39 -4.31 -13.56 12.55
N ALA A 40 -3.07 -13.06 12.63
CA ALA A 40 -2.47 -12.73 13.90
C ALA A 40 -3.22 -11.58 14.61
N GLY A 41 -3.33 -11.64 15.94
CA GLY A 41 -4.07 -10.64 16.72
C GLY A 41 -3.54 -9.21 16.58
N TYR A 42 -2.24 -9.05 16.33
CA TYR A 42 -1.66 -7.72 16.08
C TYR A 42 -2.06 -7.13 14.72
N SER A 43 -2.39 -7.95 13.72
CA SER A 43 -2.77 -7.48 12.38
C SER A 43 -4.07 -6.68 12.41
N TYR A 44 -5.02 -7.06 13.27
CA TYR A 44 -6.24 -6.27 13.51
C TYR A 44 -5.90 -4.87 14.03
N LYS A 45 -5.06 -4.78 15.07
CA LYS A 45 -4.67 -3.49 15.67
C LYS A 45 -3.91 -2.60 14.70
N ILE A 46 -2.99 -3.19 13.94
CA ILE A 46 -2.23 -2.47 12.92
C ILE A 46 -3.18 -1.97 11.83
N TYR A 47 -4.08 -2.81 11.33
CA TYR A 47 -5.03 -2.40 10.32
C TYR A 47 -5.93 -1.26 10.79
N ASP A 48 -6.59 -1.42 11.94
CA ASP A 48 -7.54 -0.43 12.46
C ASP A 48 -6.86 0.91 12.74
N LEU A 49 -5.64 0.89 13.32
CA LEU A 49 -4.86 2.10 13.58
C LEU A 49 -4.50 2.83 12.28
N TYR A 50 -3.89 2.13 11.33
CA TYR A 50 -3.33 2.76 10.14
C TYR A 50 -4.39 3.15 9.13
N THR A 51 -5.53 2.47 9.11
CA THR A 51 -6.64 2.79 8.19
C THR A 51 -7.66 3.73 8.82
N SER A 52 -7.49 4.15 10.08
CA SER A 52 -8.41 5.07 10.77
C SER A 52 -8.51 6.46 10.12
N PHE A 53 -7.44 6.89 9.44
CA PHE A 53 -7.34 8.17 8.75
C PHE A 53 -7.23 8.01 7.22
N GLN A 54 -7.43 6.81 6.69
CA GLN A 54 -7.43 6.54 5.26
C GLN A 54 -8.86 6.49 4.72
N TYR A 55 -9.03 6.79 3.43
CA TYR A 55 -10.31 6.63 2.78
C TYR A 55 -10.76 5.18 2.81
N LYS A 56 -12.05 4.99 3.07
CA LYS A 56 -12.78 3.73 2.96
C LYS A 56 -14.09 4.02 2.26
N ASN A 57 -14.59 3.05 1.50
CA ASN A 57 -15.82 3.16 0.72
C ASN A 57 -16.91 3.89 1.51
N HIS A 58 -17.42 4.98 0.96
CA HIS A 58 -18.37 5.85 1.64
C HIS A 58 -19.70 5.14 1.94
N LEU A 59 -20.08 4.13 1.15
CA LEU A 59 -21.28 3.31 1.34
C LEU A 59 -21.15 2.30 2.49
N MET A 60 -19.93 2.06 2.99
CA MET A 60 -19.71 1.13 4.10
C MET A 60 -20.20 1.75 5.43
N PRO A 61 -20.91 0.99 6.30
CA PRO A 61 -21.30 1.50 7.62
C PRO A 61 -20.10 1.91 8.47
N ASP A 62 -20.25 2.96 9.29
CA ASP A 62 -19.13 3.54 10.04
C ASP A 62 -18.51 2.59 11.07
N ASP A 63 -19.32 1.72 11.65
CA ASP A 63 -18.84 0.71 12.59
C ASP A 63 -18.03 -0.40 11.90
N VAL A 64 -18.32 -0.67 10.63
CA VAL A 64 -17.54 -1.58 9.77
C VAL A 64 -16.26 -0.92 9.29
N LYS A 65 -16.33 0.37 8.91
CA LYS A 65 -15.14 1.18 8.59
C LYS A 65 -14.13 1.19 9.73
N ALA A 66 -14.59 1.22 10.98
CA ALA A 66 -13.73 1.33 12.15
C ALA A 66 -13.10 0.01 12.62
N SER A 67 -13.54 -1.16 12.12
CA SER A 67 -13.11 -2.46 12.64
C SER A 67 -12.90 -3.49 11.55
N LEU A 68 -11.66 -3.98 11.44
CA LEU A 68 -11.32 -5.08 10.54
C LEU A 68 -12.15 -6.34 10.83
N GLN A 69 -12.42 -6.63 12.11
CA GLN A 69 -13.22 -7.79 12.48
C GLN A 69 -14.61 -7.71 11.84
N LYS A 70 -15.29 -6.57 11.98
CA LYS A 70 -16.61 -6.36 11.37
C LYS A 70 -16.53 -6.36 9.84
N ALA A 71 -15.48 -5.78 9.27
CA ALA A 71 -15.26 -5.80 7.83
C ALA A 71 -15.14 -7.23 7.29
N ILE A 72 -14.43 -8.13 8.00
CA ILE A 72 -14.34 -9.54 7.65
C ILE A 72 -15.70 -10.23 7.79
N GLU A 73 -16.39 -10.03 8.92
CA GLU A 73 -17.70 -10.64 9.21
C GLU A 73 -18.75 -10.26 8.15
N GLN A 74 -18.75 -9.02 7.70
CA GLN A 74 -19.68 -8.51 6.68
C GLN A 74 -19.19 -8.67 5.25
N LYS A 75 -18.02 -9.30 5.03
CA LYS A 75 -17.37 -9.44 3.71
C LYS A 75 -17.24 -8.10 2.98
N ALA A 76 -16.95 -7.05 3.74
CA ALA A 76 -16.71 -5.73 3.19
C ALA A 76 -15.37 -5.67 2.46
N GLU A 77 -15.17 -4.61 1.68
CA GLU A 77 -13.91 -4.36 0.99
C GLU A 77 -12.78 -4.05 1.97
N ILE A 78 -11.66 -4.77 1.85
CA ILE A 78 -10.50 -4.67 2.74
C ILE A 78 -9.27 -4.22 1.94
N GLY A 79 -8.92 -2.95 2.13
CA GLY A 79 -7.69 -2.35 1.59
C GLY A 79 -6.42 -2.82 2.29
N THR A 80 -5.38 -1.98 2.27
CA THR A 80 -4.05 -2.30 2.80
C THR A 80 -3.63 -1.19 3.78
N PRO A 81 -3.03 -1.50 4.95
CA PRO A 81 -2.81 -0.49 5.99
C PRO A 81 -1.56 0.35 5.79
N SER A 82 -0.65 0.01 4.86
CA SER A 82 0.49 0.87 4.56
C SER A 82 0.03 2.25 4.09
N PHE A 83 0.89 3.26 4.12
CA PHE A 83 0.51 4.55 3.56
C PHE A 83 0.40 4.46 2.03
N PRO A 84 -0.56 5.18 1.42
CA PRO A 84 -0.64 5.24 -0.04
C PRO A 84 0.55 6.02 -0.60
N ILE A 85 1.11 5.52 -1.69
CA ILE A 85 2.20 6.15 -2.45
C ILE A 85 1.69 6.96 -3.64
N TRP A 86 0.51 6.61 -4.15
CA TRP A 86 -0.16 7.29 -5.24
C TRP A 86 -1.67 7.18 -5.12
N TYR A 87 -2.39 8.03 -5.84
CA TYR A 87 -3.85 8.10 -5.84
C TYR A 87 -4.34 8.47 -7.23
N VAL A 88 -5.42 7.81 -7.67
CA VAL A 88 -6.19 8.20 -8.85
C VAL A 88 -7.67 8.18 -8.50
N ALA A 89 -8.44 9.02 -9.17
CA ALA A 89 -9.89 9.03 -9.05
C ALA A 89 -10.49 9.02 -10.45
N LEU A 90 -11.36 8.05 -10.73
CA LEU A 90 -12.00 7.95 -12.03
C LEU A 90 -13.33 8.71 -12.00
N GLU A 91 -13.45 9.68 -12.89
CA GLU A 91 -14.70 10.38 -13.14
C GLU A 91 -15.38 9.79 -14.38
N ALA A 92 -16.64 9.38 -14.24
CA ALA A 92 -17.43 8.83 -15.33
C ALA A 92 -18.88 9.34 -15.28
N PRO A 93 -19.56 9.52 -16.43
CA PRO A 93 -20.92 10.07 -16.47
C PRO A 93 -21.95 9.28 -15.64
N ASN A 94 -21.73 7.98 -15.45
CA ASN A 94 -22.65 7.10 -14.73
C ASN A 94 -22.50 7.19 -13.20
N TYR A 95 -21.48 7.90 -12.70
CA TYR A 95 -21.21 8.06 -11.28
C TYR A 95 -21.47 9.52 -10.88
N PRO A 96 -22.64 9.80 -10.29
CA PRO A 96 -23.08 11.17 -10.10
C PRO A 96 -22.29 11.84 -8.96
N LYS A 97 -22.09 13.15 -9.08
CA LYS A 97 -21.23 13.96 -8.19
C LYS A 97 -21.75 14.10 -6.76
N ASP A 98 -23.02 13.83 -6.53
CA ASP A 98 -23.63 13.81 -5.20
C ASP A 98 -23.17 12.59 -4.38
N ALA A 99 -22.96 11.43 -5.02
CA ALA A 99 -22.41 10.23 -4.40
C ALA A 99 -20.87 10.16 -4.51
N PHE A 100 -20.32 10.56 -5.66
CA PHE A 100 -18.88 10.49 -5.97
C PHE A 100 -18.33 11.87 -6.37
N PRO A 101 -18.18 12.81 -5.42
CA PRO A 101 -17.79 14.20 -5.73
C PRO A 101 -16.44 14.28 -6.45
N ASP A 102 -15.49 13.44 -6.04
CA ASP A 102 -14.14 13.38 -6.60
C ASP A 102 -13.94 12.19 -7.57
N GLY A 103 -15.03 11.50 -7.95
CA GLY A 103 -14.97 10.26 -8.72
C GLY A 103 -14.77 9.02 -7.84
N ILE A 104 -14.36 7.90 -8.45
CA ILE A 104 -14.11 6.63 -7.78
C ILE A 104 -12.63 6.55 -7.38
N PRO A 105 -12.32 6.72 -6.09
CA PRO A 105 -10.94 6.78 -5.61
C PRO A 105 -10.30 5.40 -5.53
N VAL A 106 -9.07 5.28 -6.05
CA VAL A 106 -8.18 4.15 -5.81
C VAL A 106 -6.84 4.65 -5.32
N TYR A 107 -6.41 4.07 -4.20
CA TYR A 107 -5.13 4.35 -3.56
C TYR A 107 -4.17 3.21 -3.86
N PHE A 108 -2.98 3.57 -4.34
CA PHE A 108 -1.89 2.64 -4.60
C PHE A 108 -1.01 2.55 -3.36
N HIS A 109 -0.76 1.33 -2.92
CA HIS A 109 0.12 1.02 -1.80
C HIS A 109 1.28 0.17 -2.30
N VAL A 110 2.40 0.20 -1.58
CA VAL A 110 3.57 -0.64 -1.91
C VAL A 110 3.25 -2.15 -1.92
N ASP A 111 2.23 -2.56 -1.17
CA ASP A 111 1.82 -3.94 -0.95
C ASP A 111 0.38 -4.24 -1.40
N GLY A 112 -0.28 -3.31 -2.09
CA GLY A 112 -1.67 -3.51 -2.51
C GLY A 112 -2.39 -2.26 -2.98
N TYR A 113 -3.71 -2.32 -2.84
CA TYR A 113 -4.63 -1.23 -3.18
C TYR A 113 -5.56 -0.97 -2.01
N GLY A 114 -6.11 0.24 -1.97
CA GLY A 114 -7.20 0.67 -1.10
C GLY A 114 -8.15 1.61 -1.86
N GLY A 115 -9.23 2.04 -1.22
CA GLY A 115 -10.31 2.77 -1.89
C GLY A 115 -11.39 1.85 -2.42
N ASP A 116 -12.06 2.31 -3.49
CA ASP A 116 -13.20 1.62 -4.12
C ASP A 116 -12.70 0.74 -5.27
N VAL A 117 -11.85 -0.24 -4.93
CA VAL A 117 -11.22 -1.16 -5.90
C VAL A 117 -12.27 -2.05 -6.54
N HIS A 118 -13.30 -2.46 -5.80
CA HIS A 118 -14.41 -3.23 -6.35
C HIS A 118 -15.17 -2.47 -7.45
N GLU A 119 -15.49 -1.20 -7.22
CA GLU A 119 -16.15 -0.34 -8.21
C GLU A 119 -15.24 -0.09 -9.42
N MET A 120 -13.95 0.18 -9.18
CA MET A 120 -12.97 0.32 -10.25
C MET A 120 -12.88 -0.94 -11.12
N ASN A 121 -12.84 -2.13 -10.51
CA ASN A 121 -12.80 -3.40 -11.22
C ASN A 121 -14.09 -3.68 -11.99
N THR A 122 -15.24 -3.26 -11.46
CA THR A 122 -16.53 -3.33 -12.16
C THR A 122 -16.46 -2.51 -13.45
N ILE A 123 -15.91 -1.30 -13.42
CA ILE A 123 -15.71 -0.49 -14.62
C ILE A 123 -14.68 -1.13 -15.55
N ASN A 124 -13.53 -1.56 -15.05
CA ASN A 124 -12.49 -2.22 -15.84
C ASN A 124 -13.09 -3.39 -16.64
N HIS A 125 -13.93 -4.20 -16.01
CA HIS A 125 -14.65 -5.27 -16.68
C HIS A 125 -15.53 -4.77 -17.84
N TYR A 126 -16.28 -3.69 -17.66
CA TYR A 126 -17.14 -3.11 -18.72
C TYR A 126 -16.37 -2.47 -19.87
N ILE A 127 -15.19 -1.91 -19.63
CA ILE A 127 -14.34 -1.32 -20.67
C ILE A 127 -13.34 -2.32 -21.27
N GLY A 128 -13.38 -3.58 -20.82
CA GLY A 128 -12.50 -4.65 -21.30
C GLY A 128 -11.07 -4.61 -20.75
N MET A 129 -10.82 -3.83 -19.70
CA MET A 129 -9.53 -3.80 -19.00
C MET A 129 -9.42 -4.93 -17.96
N TYR A 130 -8.19 -5.35 -17.68
CA TYR A 130 -7.91 -6.32 -16.63
C TYR A 130 -8.25 -5.77 -15.22
N PRO A 131 -8.60 -6.65 -14.26
CA PRO A 131 -8.72 -6.25 -12.86
C PRO A 131 -7.40 -5.69 -12.31
N MET A 132 -7.47 -4.73 -11.40
CA MET A 132 -6.33 -4.04 -10.80
C MET A 132 -5.30 -5.00 -10.19
N GLU A 133 -5.76 -6.11 -9.62
CA GLU A 133 -4.95 -7.16 -9.00
C GLU A 133 -4.09 -7.94 -10.01
N HIS A 134 -4.37 -7.82 -11.31
CA HIS A 134 -3.53 -8.40 -12.36
C HIS A 134 -2.14 -7.74 -12.39
N GLY A 135 -2.09 -6.44 -12.09
CA GLY A 135 -0.86 -5.64 -12.12
C GLY A 135 -0.06 -5.71 -10.84
N GLY A 136 1.26 -5.51 -10.94
CA GLY A 136 2.14 -5.29 -9.79
C GLY A 136 2.32 -6.50 -8.88
N ASN A 137 2.09 -7.73 -9.37
CA ASN A 137 2.11 -8.94 -8.54
C ASN A 137 3.52 -9.22 -7.97
N VAL A 138 4.56 -9.07 -8.77
CA VAL A 138 5.94 -9.29 -8.35
C VAL A 138 6.37 -8.22 -7.37
N GLU A 139 6.08 -6.96 -7.67
CA GLU A 139 6.42 -5.78 -6.89
C GLU A 139 5.80 -5.84 -5.49
N ARG A 140 4.51 -6.19 -5.41
CA ARG A 140 3.82 -6.37 -4.12
C ARG A 140 4.37 -7.55 -3.34
N ALA A 141 4.74 -8.65 -4.00
CA ALA A 141 5.33 -9.81 -3.35
C ALA A 141 6.72 -9.53 -2.75
N ILE A 142 7.52 -8.68 -3.40
CA ILE A 142 8.87 -8.33 -2.91
C ILE A 142 8.86 -7.19 -1.87
N ALA A 143 7.83 -6.35 -1.85
CA ALA A 143 7.79 -5.12 -1.04
C ALA A 143 8.07 -5.34 0.46
N PRO A 144 7.48 -6.34 1.16
CA PRO A 144 7.78 -6.61 2.58
C PRO A 144 9.27 -6.87 2.84
N TYR A 145 9.91 -7.66 1.97
CA TYR A 145 11.33 -7.99 2.08
C TYR A 145 12.21 -6.79 1.76
N TYR A 146 11.87 -6.05 0.71
CA TYR A 146 12.59 -4.85 0.32
C TYR A 146 12.57 -3.79 1.42
N LEU A 147 11.42 -3.55 2.04
CA LEU A 147 11.27 -2.59 3.14
C LEU A 147 12.04 -3.02 4.38
N LEU A 148 11.98 -4.32 4.74
CA LEU A 148 12.73 -4.86 5.87
C LEU A 148 14.24 -4.69 5.66
N ILE A 149 14.76 -5.11 4.50
CA ILE A 149 16.19 -5.00 4.17
C ILE A 149 16.61 -3.53 4.13
N SER A 150 15.83 -2.65 3.50
CA SER A 150 16.12 -1.21 3.44
C SER A 150 16.16 -0.59 4.84
N THR A 151 15.24 -0.97 5.73
CA THR A 151 15.23 -0.54 7.14
C THR A 151 16.50 -0.96 7.86
N LEU A 152 16.91 -2.22 7.70
CA LEU A 152 18.13 -2.76 8.30
C LEU A 152 19.40 -2.10 7.74
N CYS A 153 19.43 -1.82 6.43
CA CYS A 153 20.55 -1.12 5.81
C CYS A 153 20.68 0.32 6.32
N MET A 154 19.57 1.04 6.50
CA MET A 154 19.59 2.39 7.06
C MET A 154 20.02 2.40 8.53
N LEU A 155 19.58 1.40 9.32
CA LEU A 155 20.08 1.20 10.68
C LEU A 155 21.58 0.93 10.67
N ALA A 156 22.04 -0.05 9.88
CA ALA A 156 23.46 -0.38 9.77
C ALA A 156 24.30 0.84 9.34
N PHE A 157 23.79 1.67 8.44
CA PHE A 157 24.48 2.88 7.97
C PHE A 157 24.75 3.89 9.10
N LEU A 158 23.89 3.95 10.11
CA LEU A 158 24.05 4.85 11.25
C LEU A 158 25.16 4.40 12.22
N TYR A 159 25.47 3.10 12.26
CA TYR A 159 26.41 2.50 13.22
C TYR A 159 27.72 2.01 12.58
N TYR A 160 27.77 1.82 11.27
CA TYR A 160 28.93 1.28 10.55
C TYR A 160 29.77 2.41 9.94
N ASP A 161 31.06 2.48 10.29
CA ASP A 161 31.98 3.53 9.80
C ASP A 161 32.97 3.03 8.72
N GLY A 162 32.74 1.86 8.12
CA GLY A 162 33.66 1.30 7.13
C GLY A 162 33.62 1.97 5.75
N LYS A 163 34.64 1.69 4.92
CA LYS A 163 34.81 2.28 3.57
C LYS A 163 33.64 2.07 2.60
N PHE A 164 32.79 1.07 2.86
CA PHE A 164 31.62 0.73 2.03
C PHE A 164 30.29 1.14 2.66
N ASN A 165 30.30 1.96 3.72
CA ASN A 165 29.08 2.37 4.42
C ASN A 165 28.04 2.99 3.47
N SER A 166 28.48 3.81 2.52
CA SER A 166 27.59 4.41 1.52
C SER A 166 26.80 3.41 0.67
N LEU A 167 27.28 2.18 0.47
CA LEU A 167 26.57 1.15 -0.29
C LEU A 167 25.28 0.70 0.41
N LEU A 168 25.21 0.81 1.74
CA LEU A 168 23.99 0.49 2.51
C LEU A 168 22.83 1.43 2.14
N MET A 169 23.12 2.64 1.67
CA MET A 169 22.08 3.59 1.27
C MET A 169 21.57 3.38 -0.17
N VAL A 170 22.17 2.49 -0.96
CA VAL A 170 21.76 2.26 -2.35
C VAL A 170 20.31 1.76 -2.42
N LEU A 171 19.98 0.73 -1.63
CA LEU A 171 18.62 0.19 -1.59
C LEU A 171 17.57 1.23 -1.21
N PRO A 172 17.61 1.91 -0.04
CA PRO A 172 16.58 2.88 0.31
C PRO A 172 16.51 4.07 -0.66
N THR A 173 17.63 4.45 -1.29
CA THR A 173 17.67 5.60 -2.22
C THR A 173 17.10 5.26 -3.60
N ILE A 174 17.21 4.01 -4.06
CA ILE A 174 16.72 3.63 -5.40
C ILE A 174 15.19 3.38 -5.43
N ALA A 175 14.53 3.28 -4.26
CA ALA A 175 13.11 2.95 -4.15
C ALA A 175 12.19 3.82 -5.05
N PRO A 176 12.32 5.16 -5.10
CA PRO A 176 11.47 5.99 -5.94
C PRO A 176 11.66 5.72 -7.44
N LEU A 177 12.89 5.41 -7.88
CA LEU A 177 13.18 5.08 -9.27
C LEU A 177 12.57 3.74 -9.66
N LEU A 178 12.66 2.74 -8.78
CA LEU A 178 12.01 1.44 -8.99
C LEU A 178 10.49 1.58 -9.07
N PHE A 179 9.88 2.36 -8.16
CA PHE A 179 8.45 2.61 -8.17
C PHE A 179 8.01 3.32 -9.46
N MET A 180 8.66 4.42 -9.85
CA MET A 180 8.30 5.14 -11.08
C MET A 180 8.44 4.25 -12.32
N GLY A 181 9.50 3.43 -12.38
CA GLY A 181 9.70 2.49 -13.48
C GLY A 181 8.60 1.44 -13.56
N ALA A 182 8.28 0.79 -12.44
CA ALA A 182 7.21 -0.21 -12.37
C ALA A 182 5.84 0.42 -12.66
N PHE A 183 5.53 1.56 -12.05
CA PHE A 183 4.25 2.25 -12.23
C PHE A 183 4.04 2.68 -13.69
N ALA A 184 5.03 3.33 -14.31
CA ALA A 184 4.96 3.72 -15.71
C ALA A 184 4.84 2.50 -16.64
N GLY A 185 5.56 1.41 -16.34
CA GLY A 185 5.47 0.16 -17.08
C GLY A 185 4.07 -0.46 -17.02
N TRP A 186 3.45 -0.50 -15.84
CA TRP A 186 2.10 -1.01 -15.67
C TRP A 186 1.06 -0.11 -16.34
N LEU A 187 1.14 1.21 -16.17
CA LEU A 187 0.25 2.14 -16.87
C LEU A 187 0.32 1.97 -18.39
N TYR A 188 1.53 1.84 -18.94
CA TYR A 188 1.70 1.57 -20.37
C TYR A 188 1.08 0.23 -20.75
N TRP A 189 1.34 -0.83 -20.00
CA TRP A 189 0.83 -2.16 -20.30
C TRP A 189 -0.70 -2.21 -20.32
N TYR A 190 -1.35 -1.66 -19.28
CA TYR A 190 -2.81 -1.55 -19.20
C TYR A 190 -3.41 -0.65 -20.30
N GLY A 191 -2.64 0.32 -20.81
CA GLY A 191 -3.07 1.16 -21.92
C GLY A 191 -2.96 0.49 -23.29
N HIS A 192 -2.31 -0.67 -23.40
CA HIS A 192 -1.99 -1.35 -24.66
C HIS A 192 -2.41 -2.82 -24.72
N ASN A 193 -2.99 -3.36 -23.63
CA ASN A 193 -3.46 -4.74 -23.51
C ASN A 193 -4.78 -4.78 -22.76
#